data_AF-A0AA43ZEX0-F1
#
_entry.id   AF-A0AA43ZEX0-F1
#
_cell.length_a   1.000
_cell.length_b   1.000
_cell.length_c   1.000
_cell.angle_alpha   90.00
_cell.angle_beta   90.00
_cell.angle_gamma   90.00
#
_symmetry.space_group_name_H-M   'P 1'
#
loop_
_entity.id
_entity.type
_entity.pdbx_description
1 polymer ?
#
loop_
_entity_poly.entity_id
_entity_poly.type
_entity_poly.pdbx_seq_one_letter_code
_entity_poly.pdbx_strand_id
1 'polypeptide(L)'
;MTDRQAIFPADRHALYEKHHYSAAIRSGDLLFVSGQVGSRIDGSPEPDFAAQVERAFENLKETLAAAGCTFEDVLDVTTFHTDPERQFETILPIKDRYFGTKPYPAWTALGVTWLSGFDFEIKVIARIP
;
A
#
# COMPACT_ATOMS: atom_id res chain seq x y z
N MET A 1 -26.72 -1.89 10.38
CA MET A 1 -25.66 -0.86 10.40
C MET A 1 -24.41 -1.53 9.84
N THR A 2 -23.82 -1.00 8.78
CA THR A 2 -22.52 -1.49 8.28
C THR A 2 -21.47 -1.05 9.29
N ASP A 3 -21.11 -1.96 10.19
CA ASP A 3 -20.08 -1.70 11.18
C ASP A 3 -18.74 -1.55 10.46
N ARG A 4 -18.03 -0.46 10.77
CA ARG A 4 -16.71 -0.16 10.19
C ARG A 4 -15.67 -0.55 11.22
N GLN A 5 -14.77 -1.43 10.84
CA GLN A 5 -13.71 -1.90 11.75
C GLN A 5 -12.36 -1.40 11.26
N ALA A 6 -11.64 -0.67 12.12
CA ALA A 6 -10.26 -0.28 11.84
C ALA A 6 -9.33 -1.49 11.97
N ILE A 7 -8.47 -1.66 10.97
CA ILE A 7 -7.43 -2.70 10.91
C ILE A 7 -6.07 -2.01 10.93
N PHE A 8 -5.13 -2.60 11.67
CA PHE A 8 -3.74 -2.15 11.75
C PHE A 8 -2.80 -3.35 11.72
N PRO A 9 -1.62 -3.24 11.08
CA PRO A 9 -0.55 -4.23 11.20
C PRO A 9 -0.06 -4.33 12.66
N ALA A 10 0.62 -5.43 12.99
CA ALA A 10 1.22 -5.63 14.31
C ALA A 10 2.32 -4.58 14.57
N ASP A 11 3.24 -4.42 13.61
CA ASP A 11 4.36 -3.49 13.68
C ASP A 11 3.99 -2.16 13.00
N ARG A 12 3.20 -1.35 13.71
CA ARG A 12 2.67 -0.08 13.19
C ARG A 12 3.77 0.97 13.06
N HIS A 13 3.91 1.57 11.89
CA HIS A 13 4.70 2.79 11.76
C HIS A 13 4.02 3.97 12.49
N ALA A 14 4.81 4.91 12.98
CA ALA A 14 4.35 6.04 13.79
C ALA A 14 3.35 6.98 13.08
N LEU A 15 3.27 6.96 11.74
CA LEU A 15 2.41 7.89 10.97
C LEU A 15 0.93 7.76 11.32
N TYR A 16 0.42 6.56 11.59
CA TYR A 16 -1.00 6.32 11.87
C TYR A 16 -1.48 7.09 13.11
N GLU A 17 -0.69 7.04 14.18
CA GLU A 17 -0.97 7.77 15.41
C GLU A 17 -0.73 9.26 15.22
N LYS A 18 0.41 9.63 14.61
CA LYS A 18 0.78 11.04 14.38
C LYS A 18 -0.23 11.82 13.52
N HIS A 19 -0.84 11.16 12.54
CA HIS A 19 -1.75 11.79 11.58
C HIS A 19 -3.21 11.36 11.72
N HIS A 20 -3.55 10.57 12.76
CA HIS A 20 -4.91 10.18 13.12
C HIS A 20 -5.71 9.49 12.00
N TYR A 21 -5.13 8.48 11.35
CA TYR A 21 -5.82 7.68 10.33
C TYR A 21 -5.59 6.18 10.54
N SER A 22 -6.51 5.36 10.02
CA SER A 22 -6.41 3.88 10.11
C SER A 22 -5.57 3.32 8.97
N ALA A 23 -4.86 2.21 9.20
CA ALA A 23 -4.14 1.52 8.13
C ALA A 23 -5.10 0.96 7.08
N ALA A 24 -6.19 0.36 7.54
CA ALA A 24 -7.31 0.01 6.68
C ALA A 24 -8.64 0.08 7.45
N ILE A 25 -9.74 0.14 6.70
CA ILE A 25 -11.10 -0.01 7.21
C ILE A 25 -11.73 -1.21 6.54
N ARG A 26 -12.17 -2.18 7.36
CA ARG A 26 -13.09 -3.22 6.93
C ARG A 26 -14.51 -2.68 6.96
N SER A 27 -15.25 -2.92 5.87
CA SER A 27 -16.68 -2.64 5.77
C SER A 27 -17.36 -3.80 5.02
N GLY A 28 -17.96 -4.73 5.76
CA GLY A 28 -18.53 -5.96 5.19
C GLY A 28 -17.43 -6.89 4.67
N ASP A 29 -17.53 -7.24 3.39
CA ASP A 29 -16.61 -8.08 2.62
C ASP A 29 -15.51 -7.27 1.90
N LEU A 30 -15.42 -5.96 2.13
CA LEU A 30 -14.41 -5.10 1.52
C LEU A 30 -13.44 -4.55 2.55
N LEU A 31 -12.18 -4.47 2.15
CA LEU A 31 -11.10 -3.82 2.86
C LEU A 31 -10.62 -2.61 2.07
N PHE A 32 -10.77 -1.43 2.66
CA PHE A 32 -10.24 -0.18 2.10
C PHE A 32 -8.92 0.13 2.80
N VAL A 33 -7.81 -0.03 2.08
CA VAL A 33 -6.48 0.21 2.63
C VAL A 33 -6.07 1.65 2.35
N SER A 34 -5.57 2.33 3.38
CA SER A 34 -4.92 3.64 3.22
C SER A 34 -3.68 3.50 2.36
N GLY A 35 -3.25 4.58 1.71
CA GLY A 35 -2.03 4.58 0.91
C GLY A 35 -0.84 4.06 1.71
N GLN A 36 -0.19 3.02 1.19
CA GLN A 36 1.00 2.43 1.77
C GLN A 36 2.22 3.01 1.08
N VAL A 37 3.13 3.52 1.90
CA VAL A 37 4.37 4.16 1.50
C VAL A 37 5.56 3.38 2.08
N GLY A 38 6.76 3.63 1.55
CA GLY A 38 7.99 3.02 2.01
C GLY A 38 8.50 3.58 3.33
N SER A 39 7.65 3.62 4.36
CA SER A 39 7.98 4.15 5.68
C SER A 39 8.68 3.11 6.55
N ARG A 40 9.67 3.58 7.30
CA ARG A 40 10.27 2.89 8.45
C ARG A 40 9.35 3.00 9.66
N ILE A 41 9.68 2.28 10.73
CA ILE A 41 8.87 2.27 11.97
C ILE A 41 8.69 3.67 12.58
N ASP A 42 9.70 4.54 12.46
CA ASP A 42 9.66 5.93 12.93
C ASP A 42 8.85 6.87 12.01
N GLY A 43 8.35 6.36 10.89
CA GLY A 43 7.59 7.10 9.88
C GLY A 43 8.46 7.82 8.85
N SER A 44 9.79 7.73 8.92
CA SER A 44 10.68 8.29 7.89
C SER A 44 10.67 7.44 6.61
N PRO A 45 10.91 8.03 5.43
CA PRO A 45 11.03 7.28 4.19
C PRO A 45 12.31 6.44 4.17
N GLU A 46 12.24 5.26 3.55
CA GLU A 46 13.45 4.61 3.07
C GLU A 46 14.15 5.51 2.03
N PRO A 47 15.47 5.75 2.15
CA PRO A 47 16.18 6.72 1.33
C PRO A 47 16.54 6.20 -0.06
N ASP A 48 16.71 4.88 -0.21
CA ASP A 48 16.89 4.26 -1.52
C ASP A 48 15.52 4.00 -2.16
N PHE A 49 15.33 4.41 -3.42
CA PHE A 49 14.02 4.35 -4.06
C PHE A 49 13.52 2.91 -4.24
N ALA A 50 14.39 1.97 -4.66
CA ALA A 50 13.98 0.58 -4.82
C ALA A 50 13.57 -0.03 -3.46
N ALA A 51 14.37 0.21 -2.41
CA ALA A 51 14.04 -0.20 -1.05
C ALA A 51 12.76 0.48 -0.53
N GLN A 52 12.48 1.73 -0.93
CA GLN A 52 11.24 2.43 -0.58
C GLN A 52 10.02 1.79 -1.23
N VAL A 53 10.11 1.40 -2.50
CA VAL A 53 9.04 0.67 -3.18
C VAL A 53 8.84 -0.71 -2.52
N GLU A 54 9.91 -1.48 -2.29
CA GLU A 54 9.82 -2.77 -1.59
C GLU A 54 9.18 -2.64 -0.21
N ARG A 55 9.60 -1.64 0.57
CA ARG A 55 9.02 -1.36 1.88
C ARG A 55 7.54 -1.00 1.79
N ALA A 56 7.11 -0.22 0.80
CA ALA A 56 5.68 0.08 0.60
C ALA A 56 4.86 -1.19 0.37
N PHE A 57 5.38 -2.14 -0.42
CA PHE A 57 4.72 -3.43 -0.65
C PHE A 57 4.74 -4.34 0.60
N GLU A 58 5.83 -4.38 1.38
CA GLU A 58 5.83 -5.12 2.65
C GLU A 58 4.87 -4.51 3.68
N ASN A 59 4.82 -3.18 3.81
CA ASN A 59 3.86 -2.49 4.68
C ASN A 59 2.41 -2.79 4.26
N LEU A 60 2.14 -2.85 2.95
CA LEU A 60 0.86 -3.27 2.41
C LEU A 60 0.55 -4.73 2.75
N LYS A 61 1.50 -5.64 2.56
CA LYS A 61 1.36 -7.06 2.90
C LYS A 61 1.01 -7.27 4.37
N GLU A 62 1.69 -6.58 5.28
CA GLU A 62 1.42 -6.63 6.71
C GLU A 62 0.03 -6.10 7.05
N THR A 63 -0.40 -5.03 6.38
CA THR A 63 -1.74 -4.45 6.55
C THR A 63 -2.84 -5.38 6.04
N LEU A 64 -2.63 -6.03 4.88
CA LEU A 64 -3.53 -7.05 4.34
C LEU A 64 -3.62 -8.26 5.29
N ALA A 65 -2.48 -8.76 5.77
CA ALA A 65 -2.41 -9.90 6.67
C ALA A 65 -3.16 -9.66 7.98
N ALA A 66 -3.15 -8.43 8.51
CA ALA A 66 -3.92 -8.05 9.69
C ALA A 66 -5.45 -8.14 9.50
N ALA A 67 -5.93 -8.13 8.26
CA ALA A 67 -7.33 -8.39 7.92
C ALA A 67 -7.61 -9.85 7.52
N GLY A 68 -6.59 -10.71 7.52
CA GLY A 68 -6.67 -12.08 6.98
C GLY A 68 -6.60 -12.15 5.45
N CYS A 69 -6.16 -11.08 4.79
CA CYS A 69 -6.02 -10.99 3.33
C CYS A 69 -4.57 -11.22 2.88
N THR A 70 -4.43 -11.48 1.59
CA THR A 70 -3.17 -11.56 0.83
C THR A 70 -3.25 -10.67 -0.42
N PHE A 71 -2.19 -10.65 -1.24
CA PHE A 71 -2.24 -9.95 -2.53
C PHE A 71 -3.23 -10.57 -3.53
N GLU A 72 -3.60 -11.84 -3.38
CA GLU A 72 -4.61 -12.51 -4.23
C GLU A 72 -6.01 -11.94 -4.03
N ASP A 73 -6.25 -11.31 -2.88
CA ASP A 73 -7.54 -10.71 -2.53
C ASP A 73 -7.70 -9.28 -3.07
N VAL A 74 -6.64 -8.69 -3.62
CA VAL A 74 -6.63 -7.31 -4.12
C VAL A 74 -7.41 -7.20 -5.43
N LEU A 75 -8.44 -6.35 -5.43
CA LEU A 75 -9.32 -6.13 -6.56
C LEU A 75 -8.90 -4.92 -7.41
N ASP A 76 -8.48 -3.84 -6.75
CA ASP A 76 -8.16 -2.55 -7.36
C ASP A 76 -6.86 -2.00 -6.78
N VAL A 77 -5.98 -1.53 -7.67
CA VAL A 77 -4.70 -0.90 -7.34
C VAL A 77 -4.65 0.49 -7.96
N THR A 78 -4.33 1.48 -7.14
CA THR A 78 -3.94 2.83 -7.58
C THR A 78 -2.54 3.13 -7.07
N THR A 79 -1.61 3.50 -7.95
CA THR A 79 -0.25 3.92 -7.55
C THR A 79 0.01 5.37 -7.90
N PHE A 80 0.76 6.04 -7.03
CA PHE A 80 1.13 7.44 -7.17
C PHE A 80 2.66 7.57 -7.19
N HIS A 81 3.16 8.43 -8.06
CA HIS A 81 4.59 8.54 -8.41
C HIS A 81 5.01 10.00 -8.47
N THR A 82 6.13 10.37 -7.85
CA THR A 82 6.69 11.74 -7.93
C THR A 82 7.43 12.01 -9.24
N ASP A 83 7.98 10.98 -9.88
CA ASP A 83 8.70 11.06 -11.16
C ASP A 83 8.52 9.76 -11.97
N PRO A 84 7.30 9.46 -12.46
CA PRO A 84 6.99 8.17 -13.09
C PRO A 84 7.90 7.84 -14.29
N GLU A 85 8.35 8.83 -15.05
CA GLU A 85 9.24 8.60 -16.21
C GLU A 85 10.55 7.91 -15.81
N ARG A 86 11.09 8.22 -14.62
CA ARG A 86 12.35 7.64 -14.12
C ARG A 86 12.15 6.47 -13.16
N GLN A 87 10.94 6.33 -12.61
CA GLN A 87 10.66 5.38 -11.52
C GLN A 87 10.11 4.03 -12.03
N PHE A 88 9.41 4.02 -13.17
CA PHE A 88 8.67 2.84 -13.63
C PHE A 88 9.54 1.60 -13.86
N GLU A 89 10.76 1.76 -14.40
CA GLU A 89 11.69 0.65 -14.64
C GLU A 89 12.09 -0.07 -13.35
N THR A 90 12.11 0.65 -12.23
CA THR A 90 12.38 0.07 -10.90
C THR A 90 11.12 -0.59 -10.31
N ILE A 91 9.95 0.04 -10.47
CA ILE A 91 8.70 -0.42 -9.84
C ILE A 91 8.18 -1.72 -10.46
N LEU A 92 8.19 -1.84 -11.79
CA LEU A 92 7.59 -2.98 -12.49
C LEU A 92 8.08 -4.36 -12.01
N PRO A 93 9.40 -4.65 -11.96
CA PRO A 93 9.88 -5.94 -11.47
C PRO A 93 9.55 -6.17 -9.99
N ILE A 94 9.52 -5.12 -9.16
CA ILE A 94 9.14 -5.24 -7.76
C ILE A 94 7.66 -5.64 -7.66
N LYS A 95 6.77 -4.89 -8.33
CA LYS A 95 5.34 -5.15 -8.38
C LYS A 95 5.03 -6.58 -8.84
N ASP A 96 5.73 -7.07 -9.87
CA ASP A 96 5.52 -8.41 -10.42
C ASP A 96 5.85 -9.53 -9.42
N ARG A 97 6.81 -9.32 -8.51
CA ARG A 97 7.09 -10.28 -7.42
C ARG A 97 5.93 -10.43 -6.44
N TYR A 98 5.16 -9.37 -6.21
CA TYR A 98 4.05 -9.39 -5.24
C TYR A 98 2.72 -9.86 -5.83
N PHE A 99 2.38 -9.40 -7.04
CA PHE A 99 1.13 -9.81 -7.70
C PHE A 99 1.25 -11.10 -8.52
N GLY A 100 2.46 -11.65 -8.66
CA GLY A 100 2.69 -12.96 -9.26
C GLY A 100 2.26 -13.04 -10.72
N THR A 101 1.40 -14.01 -11.04
CA THR A 101 0.93 -14.30 -12.41
C THR A 101 -0.56 -13.98 -12.58
N LYS A 102 -1.04 -14.02 -13.83
CA LYS A 102 -2.45 -13.76 -14.18
C LYS A 102 -3.45 -14.59 -13.33
N PRO A 103 -4.66 -14.07 -13.05
CA PRO A 103 -5.13 -12.73 -13.44
C PRO A 103 -4.48 -11.62 -12.60
N TYR A 104 -4.04 -10.55 -13.27
CA TYR A 104 -3.49 -9.37 -12.60
C TYR A 104 -4.62 -8.47 -12.07
N PRO A 105 -4.39 -7.65 -11.03
CA PRO A 105 -5.39 -6.71 -10.53
C PRO A 105 -5.67 -5.60 -11.56
N ALA A 106 -6.82 -4.94 -11.42
CA ALA A 106 -7.02 -3.65 -12.08
C ALA A 106 -5.98 -2.64 -11.56
N TRP A 107 -5.39 -1.83 -12.44
CA TRP A 107 -4.32 -0.92 -12.06
C TRP A 107 -4.43 0.45 -12.76
N THR A 108 -4.41 1.51 -11.96
CA THR A 108 -4.26 2.90 -12.40
C THR A 108 -2.97 3.48 -11.80
N ALA A 109 -2.15 4.14 -12.63
CA ALA A 109 -0.91 4.78 -12.18
C ALA A 109 -0.92 6.28 -12.53
N LEU A 110 -0.52 7.12 -11.57
CA LEU A 110 -0.63 8.58 -11.66
C LEU A 110 0.68 9.28 -11.28
N GLY A 111 1.10 10.25 -12.08
CA GLY A 111 2.10 11.23 -11.68
C GLY A 111 1.49 12.27 -10.75
N VAL A 112 2.12 12.52 -9.61
CA VAL A 112 1.67 13.49 -8.60
C VAL A 112 2.82 14.40 -8.17
N THR A 113 2.50 15.55 -7.59
CA THR A 113 3.52 16.55 -7.23
C THR A 113 4.07 16.37 -5.81
N TRP A 114 3.41 15.59 -4.95
CA TRP A 114 3.80 15.44 -3.55
C TRP A 114 3.14 14.22 -2.88
N LEU A 115 3.93 13.46 -2.10
CA LEU A 115 3.48 12.32 -1.28
C LEU A 115 4.09 12.38 0.12
N SER A 116 3.99 13.50 0.83
CA SER A 116 4.46 13.63 2.22
C SER A 116 5.92 13.23 2.50
N GLY A 117 6.82 13.45 1.53
CA GLY A 117 8.24 13.11 1.63
C GLY A 117 8.60 11.71 1.12
N PHE A 118 7.63 10.99 0.57
CA PHE A 118 7.82 9.74 -0.17
C PHE A 118 7.78 9.99 -1.69
N ASP A 119 8.24 9.00 -2.45
CA ASP A 119 8.29 9.03 -3.91
C ASP A 119 7.34 8.02 -4.57
N PHE A 120 6.85 7.05 -3.79
CA PHE A 120 5.90 6.03 -4.22
C PHE A 120 4.85 5.77 -3.13
N GLU A 121 3.59 5.68 -3.56
CA GLU A 121 2.47 5.27 -2.72
C GLU A 121 1.58 4.28 -3.49
N ILE A 122 1.15 3.22 -2.81
CA ILE A 122 0.20 2.23 -3.33
C ILE A 122 -1.08 2.19 -2.48
N LYS A 123 -2.22 2.41 -3.12
CA LYS A 123 -3.55 2.33 -2.50
C LYS A 123 -4.30 1.15 -3.10
N VAL A 124 -4.94 0.34 -2.25
CA VAL A 124 -5.69 -0.83 -2.72
C VAL A 124 -7.09 -0.94 -2.12
N ILE A 125 -7.94 -1.68 -2.82
CA ILE A 125 -9.16 -2.28 -2.26
C ILE A 125 -9.04 -3.79 -2.41
N ALA A 126 -9.30 -4.52 -1.33
CA ALA A 126 -9.30 -5.97 -1.33
C ALA A 126 -10.66 -6.53 -0.89
N ARG A 127 -10.94 -7.78 -1.29
CA ARG A 127 -12.04 -8.56 -0.73
C ARG A 127 -11.56 -9.26 0.54
N ILE A 128 -12.34 -9.20 1.60
CA ILE A 128 -12.10 -10.02 2.78
C ILE A 128 -12.79 -11.36 2.55
N PRO A 129 -12.07 -12.49 2.67
CA PRO A 129 -12.64 -13.83 2.54
C PRO A 129 -13.80 -14.13 3.50
#